data_AF-A0A815GVU7-F1
#
_entry.id   AF-A0A815GVU7-F1
#
_cell.length_a   1.000
_cell.length_b   1.000
_cell.length_c   1.000
_cell.angle_alpha   90.00
_cell.angle_beta   90.00
_cell.angle_gamma   90.00
#
_symmetry.space_group_name_H-M   'P 1'
#
loop_
_entity.id
_entity.type
_entity.pdbx_description
1 polymer ?
#
loop_
_entity_poly.entity_id
_entity_poly.type
_entity_poly.pdbx_seq_one_letter_code
_entity_poly.pdbx_strand_id
1 'polypeptide(L)'
;MSRASLDVDLLFATANDDANRDSIIVTLEETNTTSATDLYSETSWTLIDDGSTGISASTYSNRLTYVSQQYFSNTIAFRSYRLLVISKRSNENSVQYAEAHIIGYI
;
A
#
# COMPACT_ATOMS: atom_id res chain seq x y z
N MET A 1 -0.50 4.66 -23.71
CA MET A 1 -0.26 3.55 -22.77
C MET A 1 0.58 4.10 -21.62
N SER A 2 0.27 3.79 -20.36
CA SER A 2 1.09 4.21 -19.21
C SER A 2 2.49 3.58 -19.32
N ARG A 3 3.52 4.30 -18.87
CA ARG A 3 4.88 3.72 -18.76
C ARG A 3 4.90 2.76 -17.58
N ALA A 4 5.70 1.70 -17.68
CA ALA A 4 5.91 0.82 -16.53
C ALA A 4 6.84 1.52 -15.52
N SER A 5 6.61 1.34 -14.23
CA SER A 5 7.47 1.84 -13.14
C SER A 5 8.01 0.68 -12.31
N LEU A 6 9.22 0.87 -11.76
CA LEU A 6 9.82 0.02 -10.76
C LEU A 6 9.58 0.64 -9.39
N ASP A 7 8.54 0.16 -8.70
CA ASP A 7 8.16 0.67 -7.38
C ASP A 7 8.99 -0.04 -6.31
N VAL A 8 9.49 0.69 -5.30
CA VAL A 8 10.48 0.18 -4.32
C VAL A 8 10.16 0.54 -2.87
N ASP A 9 9.18 1.42 -2.65
CA ASP A 9 8.82 1.90 -1.33
C ASP A 9 7.38 2.40 -1.22
N LEU A 10 6.87 2.28 0.02
CA LEU A 10 5.59 2.81 0.46
C LEU A 10 5.82 3.89 1.54
N LEU A 11 5.02 4.96 1.47
CA LEU A 11 4.98 5.99 2.50
C LEU A 11 3.54 6.35 2.82
N PHE A 12 3.18 6.25 4.10
CA PHE A 12 1.84 6.59 4.59
C PHE A 12 1.87 7.81 5.50
N ALA A 13 0.73 8.50 5.58
CA ALA A 13 0.44 9.46 6.63
C ALA A 13 -0.77 9.03 7.45
N THR A 14 -0.70 9.17 8.77
CA THR A 14 -1.84 8.90 9.66
C THR A 14 -2.91 9.98 9.52
N ALA A 15 -4.18 9.59 9.47
CA ALA A 15 -5.32 10.51 9.62
C ALA A 15 -5.53 10.90 11.10
N ASN A 16 -6.65 11.55 11.44
CA ASN A 16 -6.97 11.99 12.80
C ASN A 16 -8.40 11.69 13.27
N ASP A 17 -9.03 10.64 12.72
CA ASP A 17 -10.38 10.23 13.16
C ASP A 17 -10.29 9.28 14.37
N ASP A 18 -10.02 7.99 14.17
CA ASP A 18 -9.89 7.02 15.29
C ASP A 18 -8.72 6.06 15.07
N ALA A 19 -7.72 6.11 15.95
CA ALA A 19 -6.53 5.27 15.93
C ALA A 19 -6.81 3.77 15.68
N ASN A 20 -7.94 3.23 16.13
CA ASN A 20 -8.31 1.83 15.91
C ASN A 20 -8.50 1.46 14.42
N ARG A 21 -8.68 2.46 13.55
CA ARG A 21 -8.88 2.32 12.10
C ARG A 21 -7.60 2.41 11.28
N ASP A 22 -6.46 2.67 11.91
CA ASP A 22 -5.19 2.80 11.18
C ASP A 22 -4.85 1.52 10.42
N SER A 23 -4.57 1.63 9.12
CA SER A 23 -4.05 0.52 8.31
C SER A 23 -2.64 0.14 8.76
N ILE A 24 -2.41 -1.14 9.07
CA ILE A 24 -1.12 -1.63 9.61
C ILE A 24 -0.35 -2.46 8.58
N ILE A 25 -1.05 -3.38 7.92
CA ILE A 25 -0.45 -4.26 6.90
C ILE A 25 -1.19 -4.06 5.59
N VAL A 26 -0.42 -3.95 4.51
CA VAL A 26 -0.92 -3.85 3.15
C VAL A 26 -0.20 -4.85 2.24
N THR A 27 -0.84 -5.25 1.15
CA THR A 27 -0.13 -5.80 0.00
C THR A 27 0.00 -4.75 -1.09
N LEU A 28 1.18 -4.68 -1.70
CA LEU A 28 1.37 -4.07 -3.01
C LEU A 28 1.45 -5.20 -4.03
N GLU A 29 0.55 -5.14 -5.00
CA GLU A 29 0.50 -6.11 -6.08
C GLU A 29 0.47 -5.39 -7.42
N GLU A 30 1.16 -5.96 -8.40
CA GLU A 30 1.42 -5.29 -9.66
C GLU A 30 1.15 -6.19 -10.87
N THR A 31 0.84 -5.57 -12.01
CA THR A 31 0.56 -6.28 -13.26
C THR A 31 0.95 -5.48 -14.50
N ASN A 32 1.27 -6.23 -15.55
CA ASN A 32 1.52 -5.72 -16.89
C ASN A 32 0.37 -6.03 -17.86
N THR A 33 -0.74 -6.61 -17.38
CA THR A 33 -1.90 -6.83 -18.24
C THR A 33 -2.46 -5.49 -18.73
N THR A 34 -2.85 -5.47 -19.99
CA THR A 34 -3.53 -4.33 -20.62
C THR A 34 -5.02 -4.58 -20.80
N SER A 35 -5.50 -5.79 -20.47
CA SER A 35 -6.90 -6.14 -20.59
C SER A 35 -7.68 -5.65 -19.37
N ALA A 36 -8.75 -4.90 -19.61
CA ALA A 36 -9.60 -4.42 -18.53
C ALA A 36 -10.23 -5.57 -17.72
N THR A 37 -10.55 -6.71 -18.35
CA THR A 37 -11.11 -7.87 -17.63
C THR A 37 -10.10 -8.49 -16.68
N ASP A 38 -8.83 -8.49 -17.07
CA ASP A 38 -7.76 -9.13 -16.31
C ASP A 38 -7.36 -8.27 -15.10
N LEU A 39 -7.51 -6.94 -15.19
CA LEU A 39 -7.35 -6.05 -14.04
C LEU A 39 -8.33 -6.36 -12.90
N TYR A 40 -9.51 -6.90 -13.21
CA TYR A 40 -10.48 -7.35 -12.22
C TYR A 40 -10.29 -8.82 -11.79
N SER A 41 -9.37 -9.55 -12.43
CA SER A 41 -9.06 -10.94 -12.07
C SER A 41 -7.93 -11.00 -11.05
N GLU A 42 -8.13 -11.70 -9.94
CA GLU A 42 -7.10 -11.91 -8.91
C GLU A 42 -5.86 -12.65 -9.44
N THR A 43 -6.00 -13.46 -10.48
CA THR A 43 -4.90 -14.27 -11.03
C THR A 43 -3.91 -13.49 -11.89
N SER A 44 -4.21 -12.22 -12.21
CA SER A 44 -3.36 -11.41 -13.09
C SER A 44 -2.35 -10.53 -12.34
N TRP A 45 -2.33 -10.64 -11.01
CA TRP A 45 -1.52 -9.80 -10.12
C TRP A 45 -0.34 -10.59 -9.56
N THR A 46 0.82 -9.93 -9.50
CA THR A 46 2.03 -10.43 -8.84
C THR A 46 2.18 -9.71 -7.51
N LEU A 47 2.29 -10.45 -6.41
CA LEU A 47 2.60 -9.88 -5.10
C LEU A 47 4.04 -9.36 -5.08
N ILE A 48 4.20 -8.08 -4.76
CA ILE A 48 5.50 -7.39 -4.69
C ILE A 48 5.92 -7.19 -3.25
N ASP A 49 4.99 -6.75 -2.40
CA ASP A 49 5.21 -6.55 -0.97
C ASP A 49 3.98 -6.99 -0.17
N ASP A 50 4.21 -7.59 0.99
CA ASP A 50 3.21 -7.90 2.03
C ASP A 50 3.81 -7.40 3.34
N GLY A 51 3.54 -6.14 3.62
CA GLY A 51 4.40 -5.33 4.45
C GLY A 51 3.67 -4.37 5.36
N SER A 52 4.43 -3.82 6.30
CA SER A 52 3.96 -2.76 7.19
C SER A 52 3.65 -1.49 6.40
N THR A 53 2.70 -0.69 6.87
CA THR A 53 2.53 0.71 6.43
C THR A 53 3.49 1.68 7.13
N GLY A 54 4.26 1.18 8.10
CA GLY A 54 5.06 1.99 9.03
C GLY A 54 4.26 2.49 10.24
N ILE A 55 2.93 2.36 10.23
CA ILE A 55 2.09 2.67 11.39
C ILE A 55 2.16 1.50 12.36
N SER A 56 2.70 1.73 13.57
CA SER A 56 2.75 0.69 14.60
C SER A 56 1.36 0.37 15.14
N ALA A 57 1.04 -0.92 15.29
CA ALA A 57 -0.19 -1.40 15.89
C ALA A 57 -0.30 -1.06 17.39
N SER A 58 0.82 -0.94 18.12
CA SER A 58 0.81 -0.85 19.58
C SER A 58 1.06 0.54 20.15
N THR A 59 1.62 1.48 19.39
CA THR A 59 2.34 2.62 19.98
C THR A 59 2.31 3.93 19.18
N TYR A 60 1.69 3.98 18.00
CA TYR A 60 1.76 5.21 17.20
C TYR A 60 0.73 6.25 17.66
N SER A 61 1.19 7.21 18.48
CA SER A 61 0.35 8.30 19.02
C SER A 61 0.35 9.57 18.18
N ASN A 62 1.37 9.77 17.33
CA ASN A 62 1.45 10.95 16.48
C ASN A 62 0.43 10.83 15.35
N ARG A 63 -0.31 11.90 15.08
CA ARG A 63 -1.37 11.96 14.06
C ARG A 63 -1.08 13.07 13.06
N LEU A 64 -1.75 13.05 11.91
CA LEU A 64 -1.56 14.05 10.83
C LEU A 64 -0.10 14.18 10.37
N THR A 65 0.66 13.10 10.48
CA THR A 65 2.08 13.06 10.10
C THR A 65 2.35 11.86 9.21
N TYR A 66 3.37 12.00 8.36
CA TYR A 66 4.01 10.87 7.71
C TYR A 66 4.66 9.94 8.74
N VAL A 67 4.65 8.64 8.46
CA VAL A 67 5.34 7.61 9.25
C VAL A 67 6.65 7.19 8.58
N SER A 68 7.36 6.24 9.18
CA SER A 68 8.58 5.68 8.59
C SER A 68 8.28 5.06 7.22
N GLN A 69 9.06 5.45 6.20
CA GLN A 69 9.03 4.86 4.88
C GLN A 69 9.38 3.38 4.93
N GLN A 70 8.66 2.58 4.14
CA GLN A 70 8.79 1.12 4.10
C GLN A 70 9.38 0.73 2.76
N TYR A 71 10.54 0.09 2.78
CA TYR A 71 11.28 -0.31 1.59
C TYR A 71 11.12 -1.80 1.34
N PHE A 72 10.97 -2.18 0.07
CA PHE A 72 10.88 -3.57 -0.36
C PHE A 72 11.71 -3.80 -1.62
N SER A 73 11.87 -5.07 -1.99
CA SER A 73 12.65 -5.46 -3.17
C SER A 73 11.73 -5.74 -4.35
N ASN A 74 11.75 -4.88 -5.35
CA ASN A 74 11.17 -5.14 -6.66
C ASN A 74 12.27 -5.17 -7.73
N THR A 75 12.15 -6.07 -8.71
CA THR A 75 13.11 -6.23 -9.80
C THR A 75 12.46 -6.13 -11.19
N ILE A 76 11.14 -5.96 -11.24
CA ILE A 76 10.36 -5.93 -12.49
C ILE A 76 9.52 -4.66 -12.47
N ALA A 77 9.50 -3.92 -13.59
CA ALA A 77 8.63 -2.78 -13.73
C ALA A 77 7.24 -3.19 -14.22
N PHE A 78 6.18 -2.59 -13.66
CA PHE A 78 4.80 -2.90 -13.99
C PHE A 78 3.99 -1.65 -14.35
N ARG A 79 2.83 -1.83 -14.99
CA ARG A 79 2.01 -0.74 -15.55
C ARG A 79 0.80 -0.39 -14.70
N SER A 80 0.42 -1.27 -13.80
CA SER A 80 -0.75 -1.14 -12.95
C SER A 80 -0.44 -1.74 -11.59
N TYR A 81 -0.93 -1.08 -10.56
CA TYR A 81 -0.70 -1.41 -9.17
C TYR A 81 -2.04 -1.44 -8.44
N ARG A 82 -2.15 -2.30 -7.44
CA ARG A 82 -3.20 -2.25 -6.43
C ARG A 82 -2.58 -2.36 -5.05
N LEU A 83 -3.10 -1.57 -4.14
CA LEU A 83 -2.69 -1.52 -2.75
C LEU A 83 -3.88 -2.01 -1.91
N LEU A 84 -3.74 -3.16 -1.26
CA LEU A 84 -4.82 -3.78 -0.49
C LEU A 84 -4.53 -3.67 1.00
N VAL A 85 -5.50 -3.22 1.79
CA VAL A 85 -5.37 -3.21 3.26
C VAL A 85 -5.73 -4.58 3.81
N ILE A 86 -4.74 -5.29 4.35
CA ILE A 86 -4.90 -6.65 4.88
C ILE A 86 -5.28 -6.63 6.36
N SER A 87 -4.69 -5.71 7.13
CA SER A 87 -5.04 -5.54 8.53
C SER A 87 -4.96 -4.09 8.98
N LYS A 88 -5.66 -3.84 10.07
CA LYS A 88 -5.74 -2.55 10.74
C LYS A 88 -5.59 -2.74 12.25
N ARG A 89 -5.35 -1.64 12.96
CA ARG A 89 -4.95 -1.69 14.38
C ARG A 89 -5.88 -2.48 15.27
N SER A 90 -7.20 -2.35 15.07
CA SER A 90 -8.22 -3.01 15.89
C SER A 90 -9.41 -3.48 15.04
N ASN A 91 -10.40 -4.11 15.68
CA ASN A 91 -11.60 -4.61 15.02
C ASN A 91 -12.67 -3.52 14.82
N GLU A 92 -12.37 -2.57 13.94
CA GLU A 92 -13.31 -1.53 13.49
C GLU A 92 -13.99 -1.89 12.15
N ASN A 93 -15.04 -1.17 11.78
CA ASN A 93 -15.75 -1.35 10.50
C ASN A 93 -15.21 -0.46 9.37
N SER A 94 -14.08 0.21 9.60
CA SER A 94 -13.50 1.21 8.69
C SER A 94 -11.97 1.23 8.79
N VAL A 95 -11.34 1.85 7.80
CA VAL A 95 -9.88 2.07 7.72
C VAL A 95 -9.63 3.56 7.53
N GLN A 96 -8.51 4.05 8.05
CA GLN A 96 -8.04 5.41 7.79
C GLN A 96 -6.55 5.46 7.49
N TYR A 97 -6.20 6.45 6.68
CA TYR A 97 -4.90 7.03 6.44
C TYR A 97 -5.17 8.38 5.74
N ALA A 98 -4.29 9.35 5.90
CA ALA A 98 -4.43 10.65 5.24
C ALA A 98 -3.86 10.60 3.82
N GLU A 99 -2.73 9.90 3.65
CA GLU A 99 -2.01 9.76 2.39
C GLU A 99 -1.43 8.36 2.27
N ALA A 100 -1.30 7.88 1.02
CA ALA A 100 -0.59 6.66 0.67
C ALA A 100 0.18 6.89 -0.64
N HIS A 101 1.51 6.81 -0.57
CA HIS A 101 2.38 6.96 -1.73
C HIS A 101 2.99 5.61 -2.10
N ILE A 102 2.95 5.29 -3.39
CA ILE A 102 3.76 4.25 -4.02
C ILE A 102 4.87 5.00 -4.76
N ILE A 103 6.12 4.73 -4.40
CA ILE A 103 7.28 5.48 -4.89
C ILE A 103 8.18 4.53 -5.70
N GLY A 104 8.72 5.05 -6.80
CA GLY A 104 9.41 4.25 -7.80
C GLY A 104 10.11 5.06 -8.88
N TYR A 105 10.66 4.35 -9.86
CA TYR A 105 11.43 4.89 -10.99
C TYR A 105 10.78 4.50 -12.33
N ILE A 106 10.98 5.29 -13.39
CA ILE A 106 10.39 5.11 -14.75
C ILE A 106 11.49 4.96 -15.82
#